data_AF-A0A7S3FB47-F1
#
_entry.id   AF-A0A7S3FB47-F1
#
_cell.length_a   1.000
_cell.length_b   1.000
_cell.length_c   1.000
_cell.angle_alpha   90.00
_cell.angle_beta   90.00
_cell.angle_gamma   90.00
#
_symmetry.space_group_name_H-M   'P 1'
#
loop_
_entity.id
_entity.type
_entity.pdbx_description
1 polymer ?
#
loop_
_entity_poly.entity_id
_entity_poly.type
_entity_poly.pdbx_seq_one_letter_code
_entity_poly.pdbx_strand_id
1 'polypeptide(L)'
;QTTSLRAPWSARGLATALVHVVCLPLCRGVQASPSGSVPAAHGQRRPPGRFKLLSELQHCIVLHVCARRWSGLRREVMATAGSEMREVSRERLAWHDTRATYEGVVEGSESTLMIYPPMANKLYESFRVNAYLEYDKPGEYGDSKTDKFRFVASEQPSAAVRAAAEALAPGDCVRLAWSHDYVTRAGVRQDGGEFTSKSPERVVHSLERLAE
;
A
#
# COMPACT_ATOMS: atom_id res chain seq x y z
N GLN A 1 -36.68 37.96 8.40
CA GLN A 1 -37.95 37.21 8.30
C GLN A 1 -37.65 35.86 7.70
N THR A 2 -38.22 34.84 8.31
CA THR A 2 -37.87 33.42 8.24
C THR A 2 -38.90 32.70 7.38
N THR A 3 -38.47 31.92 6.38
CA THR A 3 -39.31 30.91 5.67
C THR A 3 -38.34 30.04 4.88
N SER A 4 -38.01 28.77 5.19
CA SER A 4 -38.80 27.57 5.53
C SER A 4 -39.82 27.19 4.46
N LEU A 5 -39.53 26.11 3.72
CA LEU A 5 -40.44 25.18 3.01
C LEU A 5 -39.54 24.04 2.45
N ARG A 6 -39.40 22.91 3.16
CA ARG A 6 -40.16 21.64 3.06
C ARG A 6 -40.10 20.92 1.70
N ALA A 7 -39.79 19.63 1.82
CA ALA A 7 -39.48 18.60 0.82
C ALA A 7 -40.66 18.22 -0.12
N PRO A 8 -40.43 17.27 -1.06
CA PRO A 8 -40.85 15.90 -0.73
C PRO A 8 -39.91 14.78 -1.17
N TRP A 9 -40.09 13.65 -0.48
CA TRP A 9 -39.48 12.34 -0.67
C TRP A 9 -39.81 11.70 -2.03
N SER A 10 -38.89 10.87 -2.53
CA SER A 10 -39.21 9.75 -3.43
C SER A 10 -38.30 8.56 -3.12
N ALA A 11 -38.96 7.48 -2.70
CA ALA A 11 -38.41 6.17 -2.38
C ALA A 11 -38.08 5.34 -3.63
N ARG A 12 -37.23 4.31 -3.44
CA ARG A 12 -37.01 3.03 -4.18
C ARG A 12 -35.50 2.78 -4.31
N GLY A 13 -34.92 1.65 -3.92
CA GLY A 13 -35.44 0.42 -3.35
C GLY A 13 -34.29 -0.38 -2.75
N LEU A 14 -34.54 -0.99 -1.59
CA LEU A 14 -33.68 -1.96 -0.93
C LEU A 14 -33.90 -3.33 -1.56
N ALA A 15 -32.86 -3.90 -2.18
CA ALA A 15 -32.85 -5.30 -2.58
C ALA A 15 -32.27 -6.14 -1.44
N THR A 16 -33.15 -6.59 -0.55
CA THR A 16 -32.87 -7.56 0.51
C THR A 16 -32.81 -8.97 -0.11
N ALA A 17 -31.62 -9.54 -0.25
CA ALA A 17 -31.47 -10.94 -0.63
C ALA A 17 -31.58 -11.84 0.61
N LEU A 18 -32.80 -12.28 0.92
CA LEU A 18 -33.08 -13.36 1.87
C LEU A 18 -32.74 -14.70 1.19
N VAL A 19 -31.64 -15.34 1.58
CA VAL A 19 -31.35 -16.72 1.18
C VAL A 19 -31.91 -17.66 2.25
N HIS A 20 -33.04 -18.29 1.93
CA HIS A 20 -33.59 -19.43 2.66
C HIS A 20 -32.59 -20.59 2.63
N VAL A 21 -32.04 -20.95 3.79
CA VAL A 21 -31.33 -22.22 3.97
C VAL A 21 -32.36 -23.26 4.41
N VAL A 22 -32.77 -24.10 3.46
CA VAL A 22 -33.54 -25.31 3.73
C VAL A 22 -32.56 -26.37 4.26
N CYS A 23 -32.62 -26.61 5.56
CA CYS A 23 -32.03 -27.79 6.21
C CYS A 23 -33.13 -28.83 6.38
N LEU A 24 -32.86 -30.10 6.04
CA LEU A 24 -33.30 -31.32 6.75
C LEU A 24 -32.77 -32.59 6.04
N PRO A 25 -32.75 -33.77 6.70
CA PRO A 25 -31.56 -34.59 6.92
C PRO A 25 -31.71 -36.00 6.32
N LEU A 26 -30.67 -36.85 6.38
CA LEU A 26 -30.65 -38.33 6.26
C LEU A 26 -29.16 -38.72 6.05
N CYS A 27 -28.47 -39.66 6.71
CA CYS A 27 -28.79 -40.82 7.52
C CYS A 27 -27.60 -41.09 8.50
N ARG A 28 -27.86 -41.51 9.76
CA ARG A 28 -27.51 -42.82 10.34
C ARG A 28 -26.52 -43.62 9.47
N GLY A 29 -25.31 -43.96 9.88
CA GLY A 29 -24.92 -44.62 11.13
C GLY A 29 -24.29 -45.98 10.74
N VAL A 30 -23.18 -46.37 11.34
CA VAL A 30 -22.76 -47.77 11.63
C VAL A 30 -21.38 -47.73 12.31
N GLN A 31 -21.35 -48.36 13.47
CA GLN A 31 -20.18 -48.64 14.30
C GLN A 31 -19.31 -49.74 13.68
N ALA A 32 -18.00 -49.73 13.98
CA ALA A 32 -17.29 -50.84 14.64
C ALA A 32 -15.76 -50.71 14.48
N SER A 33 -15.06 -50.57 15.60
CA SER A 33 -13.73 -51.18 15.83
C SER A 33 -13.97 -52.62 16.36
N PRO A 34 -12.98 -53.53 16.59
CA PRO A 34 -11.53 -53.32 16.68
C PRO A 34 -10.62 -54.48 16.16
N SER A 35 -9.31 -54.31 16.41
CA SER A 35 -8.29 -55.33 16.73
C SER A 35 -7.73 -56.27 15.64
N GLY A 36 -6.40 -56.42 15.64
CA GLY A 36 -5.71 -57.54 14.98
C GLY A 36 -4.30 -57.21 14.50
N SER A 37 -3.29 -57.56 15.29
CA SER A 37 -1.85 -57.53 14.98
C SER A 37 -1.35 -58.81 14.25
N VAL A 38 -0.06 -58.80 13.87
CA VAL A 38 0.87 -59.88 13.41
C VAL A 38 1.03 -60.17 11.89
N PRO A 39 2.16 -60.75 11.38
CA PRO A 39 3.05 -60.08 10.41
C PRO A 39 3.47 -60.93 9.18
N ALA A 40 4.35 -60.34 8.35
CA ALA A 40 5.41 -60.95 7.52
C ALA A 40 5.10 -61.78 6.25
N ALA A 41 5.93 -61.46 5.24
CA ALA A 41 6.56 -62.32 4.23
C ALA A 41 5.93 -62.51 2.82
N HIS A 42 6.77 -62.15 1.83
CA HIS A 42 6.98 -62.65 0.47
C HIS A 42 5.80 -63.07 -0.44
N GLY A 43 5.77 -62.49 -1.65
CA GLY A 43 5.08 -63.10 -2.79
C GLY A 43 5.02 -62.23 -4.04
N GLN A 44 5.51 -62.77 -5.15
CA GLN A 44 5.64 -62.15 -6.46
C GLN A 44 4.33 -61.94 -7.24
N ARG A 45 4.38 -60.94 -8.16
CA ARG A 45 3.77 -60.86 -9.52
C ARG A 45 2.24 -60.96 -9.70
N ARG A 46 1.65 -59.89 -10.29
CA ARG A 46 0.99 -59.80 -11.63
C ARG A 46 -0.05 -58.66 -11.68
N PRO A 47 -0.39 -58.13 -12.88
CA PRO A 47 -0.96 -56.80 -13.03
C PRO A 47 -2.49 -56.80 -13.05
N PRO A 48 -3.16 -55.70 -12.67
CA PRO A 48 -4.48 -55.37 -13.18
C PRO A 48 -4.33 -54.39 -14.36
N GLY A 49 -4.88 -54.63 -15.55
CA GLY A 49 -6.30 -54.90 -15.72
C GLY A 49 -7.04 -53.55 -15.76
N ARG A 50 -7.03 -52.91 -16.93
CA ARG A 50 -7.92 -51.78 -17.26
C ARG A 50 -9.36 -52.23 -17.03
N PHE A 51 -10.14 -51.48 -16.27
CA PHE A 51 -11.54 -51.09 -16.55
C PHE A 51 -12.18 -50.53 -15.28
N LYS A 52 -12.45 -49.21 -15.30
CA LYS A 52 -13.69 -48.53 -14.86
C LYS A 52 -13.40 -47.03 -14.70
N LEU A 53 -13.24 -46.36 -15.85
CA LEU A 53 -13.69 -44.97 -15.97
C LEU A 53 -15.21 -44.96 -15.79
N LEU A 54 -15.74 -43.84 -15.28
CA LEU A 54 -17.17 -43.48 -15.17
C LEU A 54 -17.84 -43.63 -13.79
N SER A 55 -17.19 -43.23 -12.69
CA SER A 55 -17.96 -42.78 -11.50
C SER A 55 -17.30 -41.69 -10.63
N GLU A 56 -16.03 -41.34 -10.86
CA GLU A 56 -15.33 -40.37 -10.00
C GLU A 56 -15.46 -38.89 -10.40
N LEU A 57 -16.18 -38.57 -11.48
CA LEU A 57 -16.32 -37.18 -11.95
C LEU A 57 -17.42 -36.37 -11.24
N GLN A 58 -18.29 -36.99 -10.43
CA GLN A 58 -19.37 -36.27 -9.73
C GLN A 58 -19.02 -35.81 -8.31
N HIS A 59 -17.98 -36.36 -7.66
CA HIS A 59 -17.57 -35.93 -6.32
C HIS A 59 -16.60 -34.74 -6.31
N CYS A 60 -15.87 -34.48 -7.39
CA CYS A 60 -14.90 -33.37 -7.44
C CYS A 60 -15.55 -31.98 -7.55
N ILE A 61 -16.74 -31.88 -8.15
CA ILE A 61 -17.38 -30.57 -8.42
C ILE A 61 -17.92 -29.95 -7.13
N VAL A 62 -18.47 -30.74 -6.20
CA VAL A 62 -19.10 -30.21 -4.97
C VAL A 62 -18.05 -29.68 -3.97
N LEU A 63 -16.88 -30.32 -3.87
CA LEU A 63 -15.79 -29.83 -3.01
C LEU A 63 -15.11 -28.57 -3.58
N HIS A 64 -15.06 -28.41 -4.91
CA HIS A 64 -14.49 -27.21 -5.54
C HIS A 64 -15.35 -25.96 -5.36
N VAL A 65 -16.69 -26.10 -5.28
CA VAL A 65 -17.58 -24.94 -5.09
C VAL A 65 -17.58 -24.47 -3.63
N CYS A 66 -17.50 -25.37 -2.64
CA CYS A 66 -17.39 -24.98 -1.22
C CYS A 66 -16.03 -24.34 -0.86
N ALA A 67 -14.92 -24.81 -1.44
CA ALA A 67 -13.60 -24.24 -1.19
C ALA A 67 -13.42 -22.82 -1.79
N ARG A 68 -14.07 -22.53 -2.92
CA ARG A 68 -14.06 -21.19 -3.53
C ARG A 68 -14.90 -20.16 -2.77
N ARG A 69 -15.96 -20.60 -2.08
CA ARG A 69 -16.82 -19.71 -1.30
C ARG A 69 -16.22 -19.31 0.04
N TRP A 70 -15.35 -20.14 0.62
CA TRP A 70 -14.65 -19.80 1.87
C TRP A 70 -13.38 -18.96 1.68
N SER A 71 -12.78 -19.00 0.48
CA SER A 71 -11.58 -18.22 0.12
C SER A 71 -11.90 -16.84 -0.48
N GLY A 72 -13.15 -16.57 -0.84
CA GLY A 72 -13.66 -15.24 -1.17
C GLY A 72 -13.97 -14.39 0.06
N LEU A 73 -14.62 -14.97 1.07
CA LEU A 73 -15.12 -14.23 2.24
C LEU A 73 -14.02 -13.83 3.25
N ARG A 74 -12.84 -14.47 3.20
CA ARG A 74 -11.69 -14.13 4.07
C ARG A 74 -10.85 -12.97 3.51
N ARG A 75 -11.12 -12.54 2.27
CA ARG A 75 -10.35 -11.49 1.59
C ARG A 75 -10.95 -10.09 1.73
N GLU A 76 -12.22 -9.99 2.14
CA GLU A 76 -12.89 -8.69 2.35
C GLU A 76 -12.71 -8.11 3.75
N VAL A 77 -12.41 -8.94 4.78
CA VAL A 77 -12.36 -8.45 6.18
C VAL A 77 -10.96 -7.94 6.60
N MET A 78 -9.92 -8.18 5.82
CA MET A 78 -8.54 -7.75 6.15
C MET A 78 -8.10 -6.46 5.41
N ALA A 79 -9.01 -5.79 4.70
CA ALA A 79 -8.67 -4.68 3.79
C ALA A 79 -8.89 -3.27 4.37
N THR A 80 -9.35 -3.13 5.62
CA THR A 80 -9.72 -1.81 6.18
C THR A 80 -9.23 -1.64 7.61
N ALA A 81 -7.95 -1.88 7.85
CA ALA A 81 -7.26 -1.42 9.06
C ALA A 81 -6.01 -0.61 8.70
N GLY A 82 -6.12 0.20 7.64
CA GLY A 82 -5.19 1.30 7.43
C GLY A 82 -5.49 2.35 8.50
N SER A 83 -4.52 2.63 9.38
CA SER A 83 -4.55 3.81 10.24
C SER A 83 -4.75 5.04 9.35
N GLU A 84 -5.96 5.57 9.28
CA GLU A 84 -6.24 6.81 8.55
C GLU A 84 -5.53 7.96 9.26
N MET A 85 -4.40 8.40 8.70
CA MET A 85 -3.69 9.59 9.17
C MET A 85 -4.18 10.79 8.37
N ARG A 86 -4.73 11.78 9.08
CA ARG A 86 -5.18 13.05 8.52
C ARG A 86 -4.18 14.14 8.85
N GLU A 87 -3.83 14.95 7.85
CA GLU A 87 -3.06 16.19 8.07
C GLU A 87 -3.92 17.20 8.86
N VAL A 88 -3.39 17.64 9.98
CA VAL A 88 -4.03 18.61 10.89
C VAL A 88 -3.50 20.01 10.62
N SER A 89 -2.17 20.13 10.49
CA SER A 89 -1.52 21.40 10.18
C SER A 89 -0.25 21.20 9.36
N ARG A 90 0.08 22.24 8.60
CA ARG A 90 1.31 22.40 7.84
C ARG A 90 1.81 23.81 8.01
N GLU A 91 3.03 23.95 8.50
CA GLU A 91 3.69 25.24 8.70
C GLU A 91 4.96 25.29 7.86
N ARG A 92 5.06 26.29 6.98
CA ARG A 92 6.24 26.46 6.13
C ARG A 92 7.40 27.05 6.94
N LEU A 93 8.50 26.30 7.04
CA LEU A 93 9.71 26.72 7.74
C LEU A 93 10.71 27.41 6.81
N ALA A 94 10.84 26.94 5.57
CA ALA A 94 11.69 27.55 4.56
C ALA A 94 11.15 27.31 3.14
N TRP A 95 11.41 28.27 2.27
CA TRP A 95 11.17 28.20 0.83
C TRP A 95 12.48 28.37 0.08
N HIS A 96 12.69 27.55 -0.94
CA HIS A 96 13.87 27.59 -1.79
C HIS A 96 13.42 27.53 -3.25
N ASP A 97 13.91 28.48 -4.06
CA ASP A 97 13.83 28.42 -5.52
C ASP A 97 15.24 28.59 -6.06
N THR A 98 15.70 27.63 -6.85
CA THR A 98 17.09 27.54 -7.28
C THR A 98 17.23 27.18 -8.75
N ARG A 99 18.35 27.61 -9.34
CA ARG A 99 18.91 26.99 -10.53
C ARG A 99 19.89 25.91 -10.07
N ALA A 100 19.67 24.68 -10.50
CA ALA A 100 20.47 23.53 -10.10
C ALA A 100 20.87 22.69 -11.31
N THR A 101 21.95 21.93 -11.17
CA THR A 101 22.34 20.90 -12.14
C THR A 101 22.02 19.54 -11.55
N TYR A 102 21.32 18.71 -12.32
CA TYR A 102 21.01 17.34 -11.93
C TYR A 102 22.28 16.48 -12.00
N GLU A 103 22.63 15.83 -10.89
CA GLU A 103 23.83 14.98 -10.77
C GLU A 103 23.53 13.50 -11.03
N GLY A 104 22.26 13.11 -11.10
CA GLY A 104 21.82 11.72 -11.25
C GLY A 104 21.23 11.11 -9.98
N VAL A 105 20.90 9.82 -10.07
CA VAL A 105 20.39 9.02 -8.96
C VAL A 105 21.56 8.53 -8.09
N VAL A 106 21.47 8.76 -6.78
CA VAL A 106 22.45 8.32 -5.79
C VAL A 106 21.77 7.39 -4.78
N GLU A 107 22.42 6.27 -4.49
CA GLU A 107 21.94 5.34 -3.47
C GLU A 107 22.15 5.94 -2.07
N GLY A 108 21.12 5.86 -1.24
CA GLY A 108 21.18 6.23 0.18
C GLY A 108 22.08 5.29 0.98
N SER A 109 22.44 5.70 2.18
CA SER A 109 23.17 4.84 3.11
C SER A 109 22.28 3.71 3.63
N GLU A 110 22.89 2.55 3.84
CA GLU A 110 22.26 1.43 4.55
C GLU A 110 21.77 1.85 5.93
N SER A 111 20.59 1.33 6.30
CA SER A 111 20.09 1.45 7.67
C SER A 111 21.10 0.80 8.61
N THR A 112 21.70 1.60 9.49
CA THR A 112 22.60 1.09 10.54
C THR A 112 21.87 0.21 11.56
N LEU A 113 20.53 0.22 11.56
CA LEU A 113 19.73 -0.67 12.40
C LEU A 113 19.81 -2.11 11.85
N MET A 114 20.08 -3.06 12.74
CA MET A 114 20.15 -4.50 12.45
C MET A 114 18.74 -5.09 12.20
N ILE A 115 18.11 -4.68 11.10
CA ILE A 115 16.78 -5.13 10.67
C ILE A 115 16.96 -6.31 9.69
N TYR A 116 16.26 -7.43 9.93
CA TYR A 116 16.25 -8.60 9.04
C TYR A 116 14.82 -8.95 8.58
N PRO A 117 14.58 -9.14 7.27
CA PRO A 117 15.53 -9.01 6.16
C PRO A 117 16.00 -7.56 5.94
N PRO A 118 17.21 -7.35 5.37
CA PRO A 118 17.72 -6.01 5.08
C PRO A 118 16.77 -5.29 4.12
N MET A 119 16.42 -4.05 4.45
CA MET A 119 15.63 -3.20 3.57
C MET A 119 16.55 -2.62 2.49
N ALA A 120 16.04 -2.54 1.26
CA ALA A 120 16.76 -1.88 0.17
C ALA A 120 16.97 -0.39 0.45
N ASN A 121 18.11 0.14 0.00
CA ASN A 121 18.40 1.55 0.14
C ASN A 121 17.45 2.40 -0.70
N LYS A 122 17.13 3.59 -0.19
CA LYS A 122 16.37 4.57 -0.96
C LYS A 122 17.25 5.16 -2.06
N LEU A 123 16.66 5.37 -3.22
CA LEU A 123 17.29 6.06 -4.34
C LEU A 123 16.92 7.54 -4.27
N TYR A 124 17.94 8.40 -4.31
CA TYR A 124 17.78 9.84 -4.22
C TYR A 124 18.13 10.50 -5.54
N GLU A 125 17.26 11.39 -6.00
CA GLU A 125 17.57 12.32 -7.07
C GLU A 125 18.50 13.42 -6.50
N SER A 126 19.72 13.52 -7.03
CA SER A 126 20.73 14.45 -6.53
C SER A 126 20.86 15.68 -7.41
N PHE A 127 20.88 16.86 -6.77
CA PHE A 127 21.00 18.15 -7.44
C PHE A 127 22.11 18.95 -6.80
N ARG A 128 22.97 19.53 -7.64
CA ARG A 128 23.91 20.58 -7.25
C ARG A 128 23.24 21.94 -7.41
N VAL A 129 23.13 22.69 -6.32
CA VAL A 129 22.56 24.03 -6.34
C VAL A 129 23.60 25.00 -6.86
N ASN A 130 23.34 25.59 -8.03
CA ASN A 130 24.26 26.54 -8.67
C ASN A 130 23.99 27.97 -8.19
N ALA A 131 22.71 28.34 -8.07
CA ALA A 131 22.30 29.66 -7.60
C ALA A 131 20.90 29.62 -6.98
N TYR A 132 20.67 30.46 -5.96
CA TYR A 132 19.34 30.74 -5.43
C TYR A 132 18.70 31.88 -6.19
N LEU A 133 17.51 31.64 -6.73
CA LEU A 133 16.65 32.65 -7.35
C LEU A 133 15.81 33.34 -6.28
N GLU A 134 15.23 32.55 -5.38
CA GLU A 134 14.47 33.02 -4.23
C GLU A 134 14.80 32.16 -3.00
N TYR A 135 14.78 32.79 -1.83
CA TYR A 135 14.94 32.09 -0.56
C TYR A 135 14.22 32.88 0.53
N ASP A 136 13.29 32.22 1.21
CA ASP A 136 12.53 32.78 2.33
C ASP A 136 12.63 31.84 3.53
N LYS A 137 12.98 32.38 4.68
CA LYS A 137 13.07 31.67 5.95
C LYS A 137 12.53 32.60 7.05
N PRO A 138 11.23 32.53 7.37
CA PRO A 138 10.58 33.49 8.26
C PRO A 138 10.96 33.33 9.74
N GLY A 139 11.49 32.17 10.14
CA GLY A 139 11.82 31.84 11.53
C GLY A 139 13.24 31.29 11.72
N GLU A 140 13.53 30.88 12.96
CA GLU A 140 14.82 30.26 13.30
C GLU A 140 14.94 28.84 12.73
N TYR A 141 13.83 28.11 12.68
CA TYR A 141 13.74 26.75 12.17
C TYR A 141 13.60 26.69 10.65
N GLY A 142 14.05 25.61 10.03
CA GLY A 142 14.04 25.41 8.58
C GLY A 142 15.45 25.28 8.00
N ASP A 143 15.53 24.74 6.79
CA ASP A 143 16.80 24.47 6.12
C ASP A 143 17.45 25.79 5.70
N SER A 144 18.75 25.92 5.99
CA SER A 144 19.56 27.01 5.44
C SER A 144 19.87 26.76 3.96
N LYS A 145 20.40 27.77 3.27
CA LYS A 145 20.94 27.59 1.91
C LYS A 145 22.00 26.48 1.90
N THR A 146 21.96 25.64 0.89
CA THR A 146 22.83 24.47 0.71
C THR A 146 23.37 24.43 -0.72
N ASP A 147 24.50 23.76 -0.91
CA ASP A 147 25.12 23.52 -2.22
C ASP A 147 24.55 22.26 -2.90
N LYS A 148 23.89 21.39 -2.13
CA LYS A 148 23.31 20.14 -2.62
C LYS A 148 21.93 19.91 -2.04
N PHE A 149 21.03 19.45 -2.89
CA PHE A 149 19.68 19.04 -2.51
C PHE A 149 19.42 17.62 -3.04
N ARG A 150 18.75 16.81 -2.22
CA ARG A 150 18.39 15.44 -2.58
C ARG A 150 16.98 15.12 -2.10
N PHE A 151 16.23 14.38 -2.91
CA PHE A 151 14.93 13.86 -2.50
C PHE A 151 14.64 12.52 -3.17
N VAL A 152 13.72 11.75 -2.60
CA VAL A 152 13.26 10.49 -3.18
C VAL A 152 12.06 10.80 -4.08
N ALA A 153 12.16 10.54 -5.38
CA ALA A 153 11.09 10.88 -6.34
C ALA A 153 9.76 10.23 -5.95
N SER A 154 9.77 8.94 -5.59
CA SER A 154 8.55 8.19 -5.24
C SER A 154 7.81 8.73 -4.00
N GLU A 155 8.48 9.49 -3.14
CA GLU A 155 7.88 10.12 -1.95
C GLU A 155 7.25 11.48 -2.24
N GLN A 156 7.44 12.03 -3.45
CA GLN A 156 6.85 13.32 -3.82
C GLN A 156 5.36 13.17 -4.15
N PRO A 157 4.49 14.06 -3.63
CA PRO A 157 3.06 13.98 -3.85
C PRO A 157 2.68 14.29 -5.31
N SER A 158 3.43 15.19 -5.96
CA SER A 158 3.15 15.60 -7.34
C SER A 158 3.59 14.53 -8.34
N ALA A 159 2.64 14.02 -9.13
CA ALA A 159 2.95 13.12 -10.25
C ALA A 159 3.80 13.81 -11.33
N ALA A 160 3.62 15.12 -11.53
CA ALA A 160 4.40 15.89 -12.49
C ALA A 160 5.88 15.96 -12.09
N VAL A 161 6.17 16.18 -10.81
CA VAL A 161 7.55 16.19 -10.29
C VAL A 161 8.20 14.81 -10.44
N ARG A 162 7.45 13.73 -10.17
CA ARG A 162 7.94 12.36 -10.35
C ARG A 162 8.32 12.09 -11.80
N ALA A 163 7.41 12.38 -12.73
CA ALA A 163 7.66 12.20 -14.16
C ALA A 163 8.80 13.11 -14.67
N ALA A 164 8.89 14.35 -14.16
CA ALA A 164 9.98 15.25 -14.51
C ALA A 164 11.33 14.69 -14.04
N ALA A 165 11.42 14.20 -12.81
CA ALA A 165 12.64 13.59 -12.27
C ALA A 165 13.10 12.38 -13.10
N GLU A 166 12.17 11.48 -13.46
CA GLU A 166 12.45 10.31 -14.29
C GLU A 166 12.96 10.66 -15.71
N ALA A 167 12.59 11.85 -16.22
CA ALA A 167 12.96 12.30 -17.56
C ALA A 167 14.31 13.04 -17.61
N LEU A 168 14.93 13.35 -16.46
CA LEU A 168 16.18 14.09 -16.38
C LEU A 168 17.40 13.21 -16.70
N ALA A 169 18.37 13.81 -17.40
CA ALA A 169 19.67 13.21 -17.64
C ALA A 169 20.73 13.94 -16.80
N PRO A 170 21.72 13.24 -16.22
CA PRO A 170 22.81 13.89 -15.49
C PRO A 170 23.48 14.98 -16.34
N GLY A 171 23.67 16.16 -15.74
CA GLY A 171 24.15 17.36 -16.42
C GLY A 171 23.06 18.35 -16.83
N ASP A 172 21.79 17.94 -16.83
CA ASP A 172 20.68 18.86 -17.12
C ASP A 172 20.62 20.01 -16.11
N CYS A 173 20.47 21.22 -16.63
CA CYS A 173 20.17 22.39 -15.82
C CYS A 173 18.65 22.51 -15.61
N VAL A 174 18.26 22.71 -14.37
CA VAL A 174 16.86 22.75 -13.95
C VAL A 174 16.60 23.96 -13.05
N ARG A 175 15.35 24.43 -13.08
CA ARG A 175 14.77 25.24 -12.01
C ARG A 175 14.09 24.30 -11.03
N LEU A 176 14.50 24.38 -9.77
CA LEU A 176 14.06 23.51 -8.70
C LEU A 176 13.54 24.37 -7.55
N ALA A 177 12.25 24.22 -7.22
CA ALA A 177 11.64 24.88 -6.07
C ALA A 177 11.06 23.87 -5.08
N TRP A 178 11.37 24.04 -3.80
CA TRP A 178 10.90 23.18 -2.72
C TRP A 178 10.61 23.97 -1.44
N SER A 179 9.70 23.44 -0.63
CA SER A 179 9.48 23.91 0.75
C SER A 179 10.03 22.90 1.75
N HIS A 180 10.50 23.43 2.88
CA HIS A 180 10.66 22.67 4.11
C HIS A 180 9.48 23.01 5.01
N ASP A 181 8.57 22.05 5.18
CA ASP A 181 7.35 22.22 5.96
C ASP A 181 7.41 21.38 7.24
N TYR A 182 6.88 21.89 8.34
CA TYR A 182 6.59 21.10 9.53
C TYR A 182 5.15 20.61 9.48
N VAL A 183 4.97 19.30 9.36
CA VAL A 183 3.64 18.69 9.16
C VAL A 183 3.21 17.97 10.43
N THR A 184 2.00 18.27 10.90
CA THR A 184 1.34 17.56 11.99
C THR A 184 0.22 16.70 11.43
N ARG A 185 0.26 15.41 11.72
CA ARG A 185 -0.78 14.44 11.35
C ARG A 185 -1.38 13.82 12.60
N ALA A 186 -2.69 13.62 12.59
CA ALA A 186 -3.39 12.86 13.61
C ALA A 186 -3.96 11.58 13.00
N GLY A 187 -4.00 10.51 13.78
CA GLY A 187 -4.57 9.25 13.35
C GLY A 187 -5.18 8.50 14.53
N VAL A 188 -5.91 7.44 14.20
CA VAL A 188 -6.49 6.52 15.18
C VAL A 188 -5.76 5.19 15.06
N ARG A 189 -5.24 4.71 16.18
CA ARG A 189 -4.61 3.39 16.30
C ARG A 189 -5.67 2.29 16.22
N GLN A 190 -5.22 1.06 15.97
CA GLN A 190 -6.12 -0.10 15.88
C GLN A 190 -6.87 -0.41 17.19
N ASP A 191 -6.34 0.04 18.34
CA ASP A 191 -7.00 -0.06 19.64
C ASP A 191 -8.01 1.07 19.92
N GLY A 192 -8.24 1.96 18.95
CA GLY A 192 -9.12 3.13 19.09
C GLY A 192 -8.44 4.34 19.74
N GLY A 193 -7.17 4.24 20.12
CA GLY A 193 -6.42 5.37 20.69
C GLY A 193 -6.04 6.41 19.64
N GLU A 194 -6.31 7.68 19.91
CA GLU A 194 -5.82 8.78 19.07
C GLU A 194 -4.31 8.98 19.26
N PHE A 195 -3.62 9.33 18.17
CA PHE A 195 -2.21 9.73 18.23
C PHE A 195 -1.94 10.88 17.27
N THR A 196 -0.92 11.67 17.60
CA THR A 196 -0.41 12.76 16.76
C THR A 196 1.05 12.50 16.45
N SER A 197 1.43 12.64 15.19
CA SER A 197 2.82 12.62 14.72
C SER A 197 3.18 13.97 14.13
N LYS A 198 4.41 14.41 14.36
CA LYS A 198 4.95 15.63 13.78
C LYS A 198 6.28 15.33 13.11
N SER A 199 6.45 15.75 11.86
CA SER A 199 7.66 15.48 11.10
C SER A 199 7.95 16.60 10.09
N PRO A 200 9.22 16.97 9.91
CA PRO A 200 9.61 17.83 8.81
C PRO A 200 9.46 17.08 7.48
N GLU A 201 8.93 17.75 6.47
CA GLU A 201 8.81 17.25 5.10
C GLU A 201 9.45 18.24 4.13
N ARG A 202 10.05 17.69 3.05
CA ARG A 202 10.65 18.46 1.97
C ARG A 202 9.87 18.19 0.68
N VAL A 203 8.97 19.09 0.35
CA VAL A 203 8.07 18.93 -0.81
C VAL A 203 8.60 19.76 -1.96
N VAL A 204 8.86 19.10 -3.09
CA VAL A 204 9.24 19.75 -4.33
C VAL A 204 7.96 20.20 -5.04
N HIS A 205 7.86 21.49 -5.33
CA HIS A 205 6.69 22.10 -5.98
C HIS A 205 6.86 22.21 -7.49
N SER A 206 8.06 22.54 -7.95
CA SER A 206 8.38 22.64 -9.37
C SER A 206 9.76 22.06 -9.67
N LEU A 207 9.82 21.32 -10.79
CA LEU A 207 11.03 20.79 -11.36
C LEU A 207 10.95 20.94 -12.88
N GLU A 208 11.64 21.94 -13.41
CA GLU A 208 11.56 22.31 -14.83
C GLU A 208 12.95 22.33 -15.44
N ARG A 209 13.13 21.66 -16.58
CA ARG A 209 14.38 21.74 -17.34
C ARG A 209 14.50 23.12 -17.96
N LEU A 210 15.66 23.75 -17.76
CA LEU A 210 16.01 25.01 -18.40
C LEU A 210 16.74 24.69 -19.70
N ALA A 211 16.25 25.24 -20.82
CA ALA A 211 17.02 25.22 -22.06
C ALA A 211 18.22 26.16 -21.87
N GLU A 212 19.43 25.61 -21.98
CA GLU A 212 20.66 26.41 -22.09
C GLU A 212 20.94 26.81 -23.54
#